data_AF-A0A3L7NF47-F1
#
_entry.id   AF-A0A3L7NF47-F1
#
_cell.length_a   1.000
_cell.length_b   1.000
_cell.length_c   1.000
_cell.angle_alpha   90.00
_cell.angle_beta   90.00
_cell.angle_gamma   90.00
#
_symmetry.space_group_name_H-M   'P 1'
#
loop_
_entity.id
_entity.type
_entity.pdbx_description
1 polymer ?
#
loop_
_entity_poly.entity_id
_entity_poly.type
_entity_poly.pdbx_seq_one_letter_code
_entity_poly.pdbx_strand_id
1 'polypeptide(L)'
;MLPQIVQMIKAGKSCEAVATAFGISTEAVSNALAVHRAARRPPARIDGKSRHKPTVPFVAKYKIIAAEVLRRRKAGEVFEQIARAIKASMRTIRAAHAFAMQTQADQPKPRQR
;
A
#
# COMPACT_ATOMS: atom_id res chain seq x y z
N MET A 1 33.61 -11.98 10.61
CA MET A 1 33.31 -12.15 9.16
C MET A 1 32.35 -11.09 8.63
N LEU A 2 31.06 -11.05 9.03
CA LEU A 2 30.09 -10.06 8.52
C LEU A 2 30.52 -8.57 8.65
N PRO A 3 31.10 -8.10 9.77
CA PRO A 3 31.55 -6.72 9.89
C PRO A 3 32.64 -6.33 8.88
N GLN A 4 33.53 -7.26 8.53
CA GLN A 4 34.63 -7.05 7.59
C GLN A 4 34.12 -7.01 6.14
N ILE A 5 33.19 -7.89 5.78
CA ILE A 5 32.46 -7.86 4.50
C ILE A 5 31.80 -6.48 4.32
N VAL A 6 31.08 -6.00 5.33
CA VAL A 6 30.40 -4.69 5.30
C VAL A 6 31.39 -3.54 5.16
N GLN A 7 32.52 -3.57 5.86
CA GLN A 7 33.56 -2.54 5.75
C GLN A 7 34.16 -2.48 4.34
N MET A 8 34.45 -3.63 3.73
CA MET A 8 34.99 -3.70 2.37
C MET A 8 34.00 -3.16 1.33
N ILE A 9 32.71 -3.50 1.45
CA ILE A 9 31.66 -2.95 0.58
C ILE A 9 31.51 -1.44 0.78
N LYS A 10 31.58 -0.94 2.03
CA LYS A 10 31.56 0.50 2.33
C LYS A 10 32.77 1.24 1.77
N ALA A 11 33.92 0.57 1.68
CA ALA A 11 35.13 1.09 1.06
C ALA A 11 35.08 1.06 -0.48
N GLY A 12 33.95 0.66 -1.08
CA GLY A 12 33.74 0.67 -2.54
C GLY A 12 34.15 -0.62 -3.25
N LYS A 13 34.51 -1.69 -2.53
CA LYS A 13 34.86 -2.98 -3.16
C LYS A 13 33.60 -3.69 -3.68
N SER A 14 33.72 -4.37 -4.82
CA SER A 14 32.64 -5.17 -5.39
C SER A 14 32.38 -6.43 -4.58
N CYS A 15 31.16 -6.97 -4.67
CA CYS A 15 30.81 -8.24 -4.00
C CYS A 15 31.70 -9.41 -4.46
N GLU A 16 32.17 -9.40 -5.72
CA GLU A 16 33.09 -10.39 -6.29
C GLU A 16 34.48 -10.32 -5.67
N ALA A 17 35.01 -9.12 -5.47
CA ALA A 17 36.30 -8.92 -4.81
C ALA A 17 36.26 -9.36 -3.34
N VAL A 18 35.11 -9.14 -2.68
CA VAL A 18 34.89 -9.59 -1.31
C VAL A 18 34.72 -11.11 -1.25
N ALA A 19 33.96 -11.70 -2.16
CA ALA A 19 33.80 -13.15 -2.29
C ALA A 19 35.14 -13.87 -2.45
N THR A 20 35.99 -13.35 -3.35
CA THR A 20 37.34 -13.88 -3.60
C THR A 20 38.24 -13.74 -2.37
N ALA A 21 38.22 -12.60 -1.69
CA ALA A 21 39.05 -12.35 -0.50
C ALA A 21 38.70 -13.26 0.70
N PHE A 22 37.45 -13.71 0.79
CA PHE A 22 36.98 -14.60 1.87
C PHE A 22 36.82 -16.06 1.43
N GLY A 23 37.07 -16.39 0.16
CA GLY A 23 36.88 -17.75 -0.37
C GLY A 23 35.43 -18.23 -0.33
N ILE A 24 34.46 -17.31 -0.41
CA ILE A 24 33.02 -17.59 -0.33
C ILE A 24 32.34 -17.22 -1.65
N SER A 25 31.11 -17.71 -1.86
CA SER A 25 30.33 -17.31 -3.03
C SER A 25 29.86 -15.86 -2.94
N THR A 26 29.64 -15.23 -4.10
CA THR A 26 29.02 -13.90 -4.20
C THR A 26 27.61 -13.87 -3.64
N GLU A 27 26.89 -14.99 -3.71
CA GLU A 27 25.58 -15.17 -3.08
C GLU A 27 25.69 -15.13 -1.55
N ALA A 28 26.70 -15.77 -0.95
CA ALA A 28 26.93 -15.71 0.49
C ALA A 28 27.24 -14.28 0.96
N VAL A 29 28.00 -13.50 0.18
CA VAL A 29 28.24 -12.07 0.43
C VAL A 29 26.93 -11.28 0.37
N SER A 30 26.08 -11.56 -0.62
CA SER A 30 24.79 -10.88 -0.80
C SER A 30 23.81 -11.18 0.32
N ASN A 31 23.72 -12.45 0.74
CA ASN A 31 22.92 -12.89 1.88
C ASN A 31 23.43 -12.28 3.20
N ALA A 32 24.75 -12.24 3.40
CA ALA A 32 25.35 -11.58 4.55
C ALA A 32 25.00 -10.08 4.61
N LEU A 33 25.05 -9.38 3.46
CA LEU A 33 24.61 -7.97 3.37
C LEU A 33 23.11 -7.81 3.61
N ALA A 34 22.27 -8.73 3.14
CA ALA A 34 20.84 -8.72 3.38
C ALA A 34 20.53 -8.89 4.88
N VAL A 35 21.19 -9.82 5.57
CA VAL A 35 21.07 -9.99 7.02
C VAL A 35 21.53 -8.73 7.77
N HIS A 36 22.66 -8.13 7.38
CA HIS A 36 23.12 -6.88 8.00
C HIS A 36 22.16 -5.72 7.81
N ARG A 37 21.57 -5.59 6.61
CA ARG A 37 20.54 -4.59 6.32
C ARG A 37 19.26 -4.85 7.09
N ALA A 38 18.87 -6.12 7.26
CA ALA A 38 17.69 -6.51 8.03
C ALA A 38 17.89 -6.24 9.52
N ALA A 39 19.07 -6.55 10.07
CA ALA A 39 19.43 -6.28 11.47
C ALA A 39 19.57 -4.79 11.78
N ARG A 40 19.97 -3.98 10.81
CA ARG A 40 20.01 -2.51 10.90
C ARG A 40 18.73 -1.83 10.48
N ARG A 41 17.77 -2.58 9.94
CA ARG A 41 16.45 -2.04 9.64
C ARG A 41 15.89 -1.68 11.01
N PRO A 42 15.59 -0.40 11.28
CA PRO A 42 14.71 -0.09 12.39
C PRO A 42 13.51 -1.03 12.25
N PRO A 43 12.94 -1.59 13.34
CA PRO A 43 11.68 -2.31 13.24
C PRO A 43 10.79 -1.45 12.36
N ALA A 44 10.39 -1.98 11.20
CA ALA A 44 9.52 -1.25 10.29
C ALA A 44 8.41 -0.75 11.19
N ARG A 45 8.32 0.58 11.40
CA ARG A 45 7.48 1.16 12.45
C ARG A 45 6.18 0.38 12.40
N ILE A 46 5.91 -0.40 13.44
CA ILE A 46 4.68 -1.19 13.58
C ILE A 46 3.52 -0.22 13.89
N ASP A 47 3.63 1.04 13.44
CA ASP A 47 2.48 1.78 13.02
C ASP A 47 2.04 1.16 11.71
N GLY A 48 1.14 0.17 11.81
CA GLY A 48 0.36 -0.40 10.70
C GLY A 48 -0.51 0.62 9.96
N LYS A 49 -0.01 1.85 9.76
CA LYS A 49 -0.54 2.83 8.84
C LYS A 49 0.16 2.62 7.51
N SER A 50 -0.39 1.67 6.76
CA SER A 50 -0.45 1.71 5.29
C SER A 50 -0.26 3.14 4.80
N ARG A 51 0.89 3.42 4.15
CA ARG A 51 1.17 4.71 3.50
C ARG A 51 0.36 4.85 2.21
N HIS A 52 -0.96 4.71 2.32
CA HIS A 52 -1.96 5.40 1.51
C HIS A 52 -3.35 5.27 2.15
N LYS A 53 -3.52 5.69 3.41
CA LYS A 53 -4.82 6.25 3.78
C LYS A 53 -4.79 7.71 3.34
N PRO A 54 -5.60 8.14 2.36
CA PRO A 54 -5.79 9.56 2.15
C PRO A 54 -6.32 10.14 3.46
N THR A 55 -5.48 10.88 4.19
CA THR A 55 -5.88 11.74 5.31
C THR A 55 -6.61 12.97 4.75
N VAL A 56 -7.53 12.76 3.80
CA VAL A 56 -8.57 13.74 3.52
C VAL A 56 -9.74 13.31 4.39
N PRO A 57 -10.22 14.16 5.33
CA PRO A 57 -11.46 13.86 6.03
C PRO A 57 -12.51 13.55 4.96
N PHE A 58 -13.19 12.41 5.13
CA PHE A 58 -14.17 11.90 4.19
C PHE A 58 -15.19 13.00 3.89
N VAL A 59 -15.03 13.65 2.74
CA VAL A 59 -15.65 14.94 2.45
C VAL A 59 -17.16 14.74 2.39
N ALA A 60 -17.94 15.58 3.08
CA ALA A 60 -19.40 15.55 3.10
C ALA A 60 -20.02 15.38 1.70
N LYS A 61 -19.35 15.91 0.67
CA LYS A 61 -19.73 15.77 -0.75
C LYS A 61 -19.92 14.31 -1.22
N TYR A 62 -19.18 13.35 -0.69
CA TYR A 62 -19.32 11.94 -1.09
C TYR A 62 -20.54 11.27 -0.45
N LYS A 63 -20.90 11.64 0.79
CA LYS A 63 -22.11 11.13 1.46
C LYS A 63 -23.36 11.48 0.66
N ILE A 64 -23.40 12.69 0.12
CA ILE A 64 -24.54 13.21 -0.64
C ILE A 64 -24.79 12.39 -1.91
N ILE A 65 -23.71 12.03 -2.63
CA ILE A 65 -23.84 11.34 -3.93
C ILE A 65 -23.68 9.81 -3.85
N ALA A 66 -23.22 9.26 -2.71
CA ALA A 66 -22.92 7.83 -2.58
C ALA A 66 -24.13 6.93 -2.83
N ALA A 67 -25.29 7.29 -2.29
CA ALA A 67 -26.53 6.55 -2.51
C ALA A 67 -26.92 6.54 -4.00
N GLU A 68 -26.78 7.69 -4.66
CA GLU A 68 -27.12 7.83 -6.08
C GLU A 68 -26.15 7.06 -6.99
N VAL A 69 -24.85 7.17 -6.73
CA VAL A 69 -23.81 6.40 -7.46
C VAL A 69 -24.06 4.90 -7.33
N LEU A 70 -24.40 4.44 -6.13
CA LEU A 70 -24.70 3.03 -5.89
C LEU A 70 -25.97 2.57 -6.63
N ARG A 71 -27.04 3.36 -6.62
CA ARG A 71 -28.28 3.04 -7.36
C ARG A 71 -28.02 2.87 -8.85
N ARG A 72 -27.33 3.84 -9.45
CA ARG A 72 -26.97 3.80 -10.89
C ARG A 72 -26.02 2.66 -11.21
N ARG A 73 -25.09 2.34 -10.30
CA ARG A 73 -24.20 1.20 -10.48
C ARG A 73 -24.96 -0.13 -10.44
N LYS A 74 -25.95 -0.27 -9.57
CA LYS A 74 -26.86 -1.44 -9.55
C LYS A 74 -27.75 -1.51 -10.78
N ALA A 75 -28.11 -0.36 -11.38
CA ALA A 75 -28.82 -0.28 -12.65
C ALA A 75 -27.95 -0.61 -13.87
N GLY A 76 -26.66 -0.91 -13.68
CA GLY A 76 -25.75 -1.32 -14.75
C GLY A 76 -24.97 -0.18 -15.41
N GLU A 77 -25.15 1.08 -14.99
CA GLU A 77 -24.43 2.21 -15.57
C GLU A 77 -22.91 2.12 -15.28
N VAL A 78 -22.11 2.55 -16.26
CA VAL A 78 -20.65 2.65 -16.11
C VAL A 78 -20.27 3.94 -15.37
N PHE A 79 -19.16 3.93 -14.63
CA PHE A 79 -18.75 5.07 -13.81
C PHE A 79 -18.58 6.37 -14.61
N GLU A 80 -18.25 6.30 -15.89
CA GLU A 80 -18.12 7.47 -16.76
C GLU A 80 -19.48 8.12 -17.07
N GLN A 81 -20.52 7.32 -17.30
CA GLN A 81 -21.88 7.81 -17.50
C GLN A 81 -22.40 8.46 -16.21
N ILE A 82 -22.15 7.81 -15.07
CA ILE A 82 -22.51 8.33 -13.74
C ILE A 82 -21.76 9.65 -13.46
N ALA A 83 -20.46 9.72 -13.79
CA ALA A 83 -19.65 10.92 -13.63
C ALA A 83 -20.18 12.09 -14.48
N ARG A 84 -20.56 11.82 -15.74
CA ARG A 84 -21.17 12.82 -16.64
C ARG A 84 -22.52 13.29 -16.11
N ALA A 85 -23.38 12.38 -15.65
CA ALA A 85 -24.71 12.71 -15.12
C ALA A 85 -24.65 13.54 -13.83
N ILE A 86 -23.73 13.19 -12.92
CA ILE A 86 -23.54 13.87 -11.63
C ILE A 86 -22.62 15.11 -11.76
N LYS A 87 -22.05 15.35 -12.95
CA LYS A 87 -21.05 16.42 -13.21
C LYS A 87 -19.90 16.39 -12.21
N ALA A 88 -19.42 15.20 -11.88
CA ALA A 88 -18.36 14.98 -10.90
C ALA A 88 -17.19 14.20 -11.51
N SER A 89 -15.99 14.39 -10.96
CA SER A 89 -14.81 13.67 -11.43
C SER A 89 -14.93 12.15 -11.21
N MET A 90 -14.30 11.36 -12.08
CA MET A 90 -14.19 9.90 -11.92
C MET A 90 -13.63 9.49 -10.55
N ARG A 91 -12.66 10.25 -10.02
CA ARG A 91 -12.11 10.03 -8.68
C ARG A 91 -13.18 10.18 -7.59
N THR A 92 -14.07 11.16 -7.75
CA THR A 92 -15.18 11.42 -6.82
C THR A 92 -16.23 10.30 -6.86
N ILE A 93 -16.61 9.83 -8.05
CA ILE A 93 -17.56 8.72 -8.20
C ILE A 93 -16.99 7.43 -7.60
N ARG A 94 -15.72 7.10 -7.86
CA ARG A 94 -15.07 5.90 -7.28
C ARG A 94 -15.00 5.97 -5.76
N ALA A 95 -14.65 7.14 -5.20
CA ALA A 95 -14.62 7.33 -3.75
C ALA A 95 -16.02 7.22 -3.11
N ALA A 96 -17.06 7.77 -3.77
CA ALA A 96 -18.43 7.67 -3.30
C ALA A 96 -18.97 6.23 -3.36
N HIS A 97 -18.63 5.48 -4.42
CA HIS A 97 -18.97 4.05 -4.53
C HIS A 97 -18.28 3.22 -3.44
N ALA A 98 -16.97 3.44 -3.23
CA ALA A 98 -16.22 2.75 -2.18
C ALA A 98 -16.81 3.01 -0.79
N PHE A 99 -17.24 4.25 -0.53
CA PHE A 99 -17.93 4.58 0.71
C PHE A 99 -19.26 3.86 0.85
N ALA A 100 -20.10 3.84 -0.20
CA ALA A 100 -21.37 3.14 -0.16
C ALA A 100 -21.19 1.64 0.19
N MET A 101 -20.17 0.99 -0.39
CA MET A 101 -19.82 -0.40 -0.07
C MET A 101 -19.31 -0.55 1.36
N GLN A 102 -18.47 0.36 1.83
CA GLN A 102 -17.96 0.33 3.20
C GLN A 102 -19.10 0.53 4.22
N THR A 103 -20.04 1.45 3.97
CA THR A 103 -21.20 1.66 4.84
C THR A 103 -22.17 0.49 4.84
N GLN A 104 -22.29 -0.26 3.73
CA GLN A 104 -23.07 -1.50 3.72
C GLN A 104 -22.39 -2.61 4.51
N ALA A 105 -21.06 -2.69 4.45
CA ALA A 105 -20.29 -3.67 5.23
C ALA A 105 -20.26 -3.35 6.73
N ASP A 106 -20.34 -2.07 7.09
CA ASP A 106 -20.33 -1.57 8.47
C ASP A 106 -21.73 -1.53 9.12
N GLN A 107 -22.80 -1.77 8.35
CA GLN A 107 -24.12 -1.96 8.96
C GLN A 107 -24.14 -3.29 9.73
N PRO A 108 -24.38 -3.28 11.06
CA PRO A 108 -24.54 -4.51 11.80
C PRO A 108 -25.76 -5.24 11.24
N LYS A 109 -25.51 -6.46 10.73
CA LYS A 109 -26.53 -7.41 10.27
C LYS A 109 -27.68 -7.39 11.30
N PRO A 110 -28.94 -7.13 10.91
CA PRO A 110 -30.03 -7.09 11.88
C PRO A 110 -30.04 -8.44 12.58
N ARG A 111 -29.87 -8.41 13.92
CA ARG A 111 -30.12 -9.58 14.76
C ARG A 111 -31.56 -9.97 14.50
N GLN A 112 -31.75 -11.03 13.69
CA GLN A 112 -33.04 -11.69 13.56
C GLN A 112 -33.45 -12.09 14.96
N ARG A 113 -34.55 -11.50 15.46
CA ARG A 113 -35.24 -11.89 16.67
C ARG A 113 -36.45 -12.71 16.27
#